data_AF-A0A9Y2MVT3-F1
#
_entry.id   AF-A0A9Y2MVT3-F1
#
_cell.length_a   1.000
_cell.length_b   1.000
_cell.length_c   1.000
_cell.angle_alpha   90.00
_cell.angle_beta   90.00
_cell.angle_gamma   90.00
#
_symmetry.space_group_name_H-M   'P 1'
#
loop_
_entity.id
_entity.type
_entity.pdbx_description
1 polymer ?
#
loop_
_entity_poly.entity_id
_entity_poly.type
_entity_poly.pdbx_seq_one_letter_code
_entity_poly.pdbx_strand_id
1 'polypeptide(L)'
;MLDLTDLRVGGAFFFDPTLLQHVDDMHARLKVDGLDYTGLPRGISSDAWLRLLSEATPAYAAQPYRQLAAAHRAAGHDREARRVLIEQRRDQIRRRALTGRAARTWARLTGLLLGYGYQPWRALVGLLATLILAALFTTSLGAHGGLARTQTPSTPTPAACTFVERVGVGLDLGTPLISTGTRTRCDTTNSATGQTLTVLGWGLRLLAWGFATLFIAGFTGAVRKT
;
A
#
# COMPACT_ATOMS: atom_id res chain seq x y z
N MET A 1 -8.33 32.06 -20.79
CA MET A 1 -8.56 30.60 -20.74
C MET A 1 -8.42 30.04 -22.15
N LEU A 2 -7.49 29.10 -22.37
CA LEU A 2 -7.34 28.40 -23.65
C LEU A 2 -8.26 27.18 -23.65
N ASP A 3 -9.13 27.07 -24.66
CA ASP A 3 -10.06 25.96 -24.82
C ASP A 3 -9.63 25.06 -25.98
N LEU A 4 -9.28 23.82 -25.65
CA LEU A 4 -8.87 22.76 -26.58
C LEU A 4 -9.88 21.61 -26.58
N THR A 5 -11.10 21.85 -26.09
CA THR A 5 -12.18 20.86 -26.08
C THR A 5 -12.50 20.45 -27.53
N ASP A 6 -12.66 19.13 -27.75
CA ASP A 6 -12.96 18.51 -29.06
C ASP A 6 -11.91 18.71 -30.18
N LEU A 7 -10.73 19.28 -29.88
CA LEU A 7 -9.68 19.42 -30.88
C LEU A 7 -9.11 18.05 -31.25
N ARG A 8 -9.12 17.72 -32.54
CA ARG A 8 -8.51 16.49 -33.09
C ARG A 8 -7.31 16.82 -33.95
N VAL A 9 -6.14 16.32 -33.56
CA VAL A 9 -4.88 16.54 -34.28
C VAL A 9 -4.38 15.20 -34.82
N GLY A 10 -4.53 15.02 -36.14
CA GLY A 10 -4.05 13.83 -36.85
C GLY A 10 -2.53 13.77 -37.07
N GLY A 11 -1.82 14.88 -36.82
CA GLY A 11 -0.37 15.02 -36.96
C GLY A 11 0.35 15.25 -35.63
N ALA A 12 1.58 15.77 -35.69
CA ALA A 12 2.34 16.10 -34.48
C ALA A 12 1.70 17.28 -33.73
N PHE A 13 1.30 17.05 -32.49
CA PHE A 13 0.80 18.10 -31.60
C PHE A 13 1.96 18.86 -30.98
N PHE A 14 2.10 20.15 -31.31
CA PHE A 14 3.09 21.04 -30.71
C PHE A 14 2.39 21.96 -29.70
N PHE A 15 2.89 21.99 -28.48
CA PHE A 15 2.38 22.85 -27.43
C PHE A 15 3.52 23.55 -26.72
N ASP A 16 3.51 24.88 -26.76
CA ASP A 16 4.45 25.71 -26.03
C ASP A 16 3.75 26.32 -24.80
N PRO A 17 4.14 25.93 -23.58
CA PRO A 17 3.54 26.45 -22.35
C PRO A 17 3.80 27.95 -22.14
N THR A 18 4.78 28.55 -22.80
CA THR A 18 5.05 30.00 -22.71
C THR A 18 3.98 30.86 -23.37
N LEU A 19 3.20 30.26 -24.29
CA LEU A 19 2.05 30.91 -24.92
C LEU A 19 0.83 31.02 -23.99
N LEU A 20 0.85 30.35 -22.84
CA LEU A 20 -0.20 30.49 -21.83
C LEU A 20 -0.04 31.83 -21.09
N GLN A 21 -0.70 32.87 -21.60
CA GLN A 21 -0.83 34.13 -20.87
C GLN A 21 -1.72 33.95 -19.63
N HIS A 22 -1.25 34.49 -18.50
CA HIS A 22 -1.91 34.39 -17.20
C HIS A 22 -3.14 35.31 -17.18
N VAL A 23 -4.33 34.76 -17.43
CA VAL A 23 -5.59 35.48 -17.24
C VAL A 23 -6.18 35.06 -15.91
N ASP A 24 -6.02 35.93 -14.91
CA ASP A 24 -6.72 36.09 -13.61
C ASP A 24 -6.89 34.88 -12.66
N ASP A 25 -7.11 33.67 -13.16
CA ASP A 25 -7.37 32.48 -12.35
C ASP A 25 -6.36 31.37 -12.67
N MET A 26 -5.47 31.08 -11.71
CA MET A 26 -4.37 30.11 -11.87
C MET A 26 -4.86 28.68 -12.17
N HIS A 27 -6.09 28.37 -11.75
CA HIS A 27 -6.67 27.02 -11.81
C HIS A 27 -7.63 26.80 -12.98
N ALA A 28 -7.97 27.83 -13.75
CA ALA A 28 -8.91 27.74 -14.88
C ALA A 28 -8.29 28.23 -16.19
N ARG A 29 -7.01 27.94 -16.41
CA ARG A 29 -6.27 28.43 -17.58
C ARG A 29 -6.49 27.57 -18.82
N LEU A 30 -6.81 26.29 -18.65
CA LEU A 30 -6.83 25.31 -19.73
C LEU A 30 -8.04 24.36 -19.65
N LYS A 31 -8.82 24.27 -20.73
CA LYS A 31 -9.76 23.17 -20.96
C LYS A 31 -9.21 22.25 -22.03
N VAL A 32 -9.05 20.98 -21.69
CA VAL A 32 -8.40 19.96 -22.53
C VAL A 32 -9.20 18.66 -22.58
N ASP A 33 -10.40 18.65 -22.00
CA ASP A 33 -11.26 17.47 -22.06
C ASP A 33 -11.74 17.28 -23.50
N GLY A 34 -11.55 16.09 -24.07
CA GLY A 34 -11.88 15.83 -25.48
C GLY A 34 -10.77 16.17 -26.48
N LEU A 35 -9.61 16.67 -26.02
CA LEU A 35 -8.42 16.82 -26.87
C LEU A 35 -7.89 15.44 -27.29
N ASP A 36 -7.87 15.18 -28.60
CA ASP A 36 -7.36 13.96 -29.21
C ASP A 36 -6.16 14.29 -30.11
N TYR A 37 -5.03 13.63 -29.87
CA TYR A 37 -3.82 13.82 -30.64
C TYR A 37 -3.08 12.50 -30.85
N THR A 38 -2.35 12.43 -31.96
CA THR A 38 -1.53 11.26 -32.30
C THR A 38 -0.06 11.53 -31.98
N GLY A 39 0.57 10.61 -31.24
CA GLY A 39 1.97 10.73 -30.84
C GLY A 39 2.20 11.62 -29.61
N LEU A 40 3.46 11.82 -29.23
CA LEU A 40 3.82 12.59 -28.04
C LEU A 40 3.71 14.10 -28.31
N PRO A 41 3.19 14.90 -27.35
CA PRO A 41 3.26 16.36 -27.42
C PRO A 41 4.71 16.81 -27.57
N ARG A 42 4.97 17.67 -28.56
CA ARG A 42 6.27 18.30 -28.78
C ARG A 42 6.27 19.72 -28.22
N GLY A 43 7.43 20.22 -27.79
CA GLY A 43 7.55 21.54 -27.17
C GLY A 43 7.30 21.55 -25.66
N ILE A 44 6.82 20.45 -25.08
CA ILE A 44 6.63 20.30 -23.65
C ILE A 44 7.05 18.90 -23.18
N SER A 45 7.69 18.82 -22.01
CA SER A 45 8.00 17.54 -21.39
C SER A 45 6.75 16.89 -20.80
N SER A 46 6.71 15.56 -20.72
CA SER A 46 5.59 14.83 -20.11
C SER A 46 5.30 15.28 -18.68
N ASP A 47 6.34 15.60 -17.91
CA ASP A 47 6.21 16.10 -16.53
C ASP A 47 5.65 17.52 -16.46
N ALA A 48 5.99 18.38 -17.42
CA ALA A 48 5.40 19.71 -17.51
C ALA A 48 3.93 19.65 -17.97
N TRP A 49 3.61 18.76 -18.91
CA TRP A 49 2.23 18.52 -19.33
C TRP A 49 1.36 17.97 -18.20
N LEU A 50 1.87 16.99 -17.43
CA LEU A 50 1.19 16.47 -16.24
C LEU A 50 0.93 17.55 -15.19
N ARG A 51 1.92 18.43 -14.93
CA ARG A 51 1.75 19.56 -14.02
C ARG A 51 0.67 20.52 -14.50
N LEU A 52 0.66 20.87 -15.78
CA LEU A 52 -0.39 21.68 -16.39
C LEU A 52 -1.78 21.05 -16.24
N LEU A 53 -1.91 19.74 -16.54
CA LEU A 53 -3.17 19.02 -16.32
C LEU A 53 -3.61 19.12 -14.85
N SER A 54 -2.67 18.98 -13.91
CA SER A 54 -2.96 18.94 -12.47
C SER A 54 -3.12 20.31 -11.81
N GLU A 55 -2.71 21.42 -12.43
CA GLU A 55 -2.71 22.76 -11.82
C GLU A 55 -3.56 23.76 -12.60
N ALA A 56 -3.55 23.67 -13.93
CA ALA A 56 -4.15 24.67 -14.82
C ALA A 56 -5.56 24.29 -15.31
N THR A 57 -6.05 23.09 -15.00
CA THR A 57 -7.42 22.65 -15.35
C THR A 57 -8.42 22.88 -14.21
N PRO A 58 -9.64 23.37 -14.53
CA PRO A 58 -10.63 23.72 -13.51
C PRO A 58 -11.26 22.49 -12.85
N ALA A 59 -11.35 21.36 -13.56
CA ALA A 59 -11.93 20.12 -13.07
C ALA A 59 -11.09 18.91 -13.49
N TYR A 60 -11.10 17.88 -12.64
CA TYR A 60 -10.46 16.60 -12.97
C TYR A 60 -11.17 15.93 -14.14
N ALA A 61 -10.43 15.68 -15.22
CA ALA A 61 -10.84 14.90 -16.38
C ALA A 61 -9.89 13.71 -16.57
N ALA A 62 -10.45 12.50 -16.77
CA ALA A 62 -9.66 11.28 -16.91
C ALA A 62 -9.13 11.06 -18.35
N GLN A 63 -9.73 11.71 -19.34
CA GLN A 63 -9.40 11.53 -20.76
C GLN A 63 -7.98 12.03 -21.11
N PRO A 64 -7.54 13.25 -20.71
CA PRO A 64 -6.23 13.78 -21.11
C PRO A 64 -5.04 12.95 -20.62
N TYR A 65 -5.15 12.38 -19.41
CA TYR A 65 -4.14 11.47 -18.87
C TYR A 65 -4.06 10.15 -19.64
N ARG A 66 -5.21 9.61 -20.05
CA ARG A 66 -5.26 8.36 -20.84
C ARG A 66 -4.68 8.57 -22.23
N GLN A 67 -4.93 9.73 -22.85
CA GLN A 67 -4.35 10.09 -24.14
C GLN A 67 -2.82 10.14 -24.07
N LEU A 68 -2.27 10.84 -23.06
CA LEU A 68 -0.82 10.92 -22.87
C LEU A 68 -0.21 9.53 -22.60
N ALA A 69 -0.86 8.69 -21.79
CA ALA A 69 -0.40 7.32 -21.54
C ALA A 69 -0.47 6.44 -22.80
N ALA A 70 -1.46 6.63 -23.67
CA ALA A 70 -1.56 5.93 -24.95
C ALA A 70 -0.46 6.39 -25.91
N ALA A 71 -0.18 7.69 -25.97
CA ALA A 71 0.93 8.25 -26.76
C ALA A 71 2.29 7.72 -26.32
N HIS A 72 2.55 7.63 -25.00
CA HIS A 72 3.78 7.01 -24.48
C HIS A 72 3.88 5.52 -24.83
N ARG A 73 2.78 4.75 -24.76
CA ARG A 73 2.76 3.34 -25.17
C ARG A 73 3.03 3.16 -26.66
N ALA A 74 2.41 3.98 -27.51
CA ALA A 74 2.65 3.96 -28.95
C ALA A 74 4.11 4.30 -29.31
N ALA A 75 4.79 5.08 -28.48
CA ALA A 75 6.22 5.39 -28.61
C ALA A 75 7.16 4.34 -27.98
N GLY A 76 6.64 3.26 -27.40
CA GLY A 76 7.45 2.22 -26.70
C GLY A 76 7.91 2.61 -25.29
N HIS A 77 7.40 3.71 -24.73
CA HIS A 77 7.76 4.21 -23.40
C HIS A 77 6.79 3.72 -22.31
N ASP A 78 6.74 2.41 -22.06
CA ASP A 78 5.80 1.80 -21.09
C ASP A 78 5.98 2.32 -19.65
N ARG A 79 7.22 2.62 -19.25
CA ARG A 79 7.53 3.17 -17.92
C ARG A 79 6.87 4.53 -17.72
N GLU A 80 6.95 5.41 -18.72
CA GLU A 80 6.33 6.74 -18.66
C GLU A 80 4.81 6.65 -18.74
N ALA A 81 4.26 5.79 -19.60
CA ALA A 81 2.82 5.56 -19.64
C ALA A 81 2.26 5.11 -18.29
N ARG A 82 3.01 4.26 -17.57
CA ARG A 82 2.65 3.81 -16.23
C ARG A 82 2.75 4.94 -15.20
N ARG A 83 3.77 5.78 -15.28
CA ARG A 83 3.95 6.97 -14.42
C ARG A 83 2.78 7.95 -14.58
N VAL A 84 2.37 8.21 -15.81
CA VAL A 84 1.20 9.06 -16.13
C VAL A 84 -0.07 8.53 -15.45
N LEU A 85 -0.33 7.23 -15.50
CA LEU A 85 -1.51 6.62 -14.85
C LEU A 85 -1.43 6.67 -13.31
N ILE A 86 -0.23 6.63 -12.72
CA ILE A 86 -0.05 6.80 -11.27
C ILE A 86 -0.38 8.23 -10.88
N GLU A 87 0.12 9.23 -11.62
CA GLU A 87 -0.18 10.63 -11.37
C GLU A 87 -1.66 10.94 -11.59
N GLN A 88 -2.30 10.35 -12.61
CA GLN A 88 -3.76 10.41 -12.79
C GLN A 88 -4.49 9.94 -11.54
N ARG A 89 -4.10 8.80 -10.97
CA ARG A 89 -4.73 8.26 -9.75
C ARG A 89 -4.50 9.18 -8.55
N ARG A 90 -3.30 9.77 -8.42
CA ARG A 90 -2.99 10.74 -7.36
C ARG A 90 -3.84 11.99 -7.49
N ASP A 91 -3.96 12.53 -8.70
CA ASP A 91 -4.76 13.72 -8.99
C ASP A 91 -6.26 13.46 -8.78
N GLN A 92 -6.76 12.30 -9.20
CA GLN A 92 -8.13 11.86 -8.93
C GLN A 92 -8.44 11.84 -7.42
N ILE A 93 -7.53 11.29 -6.61
CA ILE A 93 -7.68 11.24 -5.14
C ILE A 93 -7.64 12.66 -4.55
N ARG A 94 -6.69 13.49 -5.00
CA ARG A 94 -6.48 14.86 -4.52
C ARG A 94 -7.65 15.78 -4.83
N ARG A 95 -8.15 15.73 -6.08
CA ARG A 95 -9.20 16.63 -6.60
C ARG A 95 -10.62 16.10 -6.41
N ARG A 96 -10.84 14.81 -6.09
CA ARG A 96 -12.21 14.25 -6.06
C ARG A 96 -12.58 13.20 -5.00
N ALA A 97 -11.77 12.80 -4.02
CA ALA A 97 -12.24 11.70 -3.15
C ALA A 97 -11.54 11.46 -1.80
N LEU A 98 -11.57 12.36 -0.80
CA LEU A 98 -11.43 11.96 0.62
C LEU A 98 -12.18 12.88 1.60
N THR A 99 -13.44 13.21 1.32
CA THR A 99 -14.31 13.97 2.23
C THR A 99 -14.74 13.17 3.49
N GLY A 100 -14.50 11.87 3.55
CA GLY A 100 -14.75 11.03 4.74
C GLY A 100 -13.48 10.76 5.57
N ARG A 101 -13.55 10.97 6.89
CA ARG A 101 -12.48 10.56 7.84
C ARG A 101 -12.08 9.10 7.65
N ALA A 102 -13.05 8.21 7.42
CA ALA A 102 -12.83 6.78 7.20
C ALA A 102 -11.95 6.49 5.97
N ALA A 103 -12.17 7.19 4.87
CA ALA A 103 -11.39 6.96 3.65
C ALA A 103 -9.95 7.51 3.79
N ARG A 104 -9.74 8.57 4.60
CA ARG A 104 -8.39 9.07 4.96
C ARG A 104 -7.65 8.08 5.84
N THR A 105 -8.30 7.53 6.85
CA THR A 105 -7.71 6.48 7.70
C THR A 105 -7.45 5.24 6.89
N TRP A 106 -8.35 4.86 5.99
CA TRP A 106 -8.18 3.76 5.06
C TRP A 106 -7.00 3.98 4.11
N ALA A 107 -6.87 5.18 3.52
CA ALA A 107 -5.75 5.56 2.65
C ALA A 107 -4.41 5.66 3.39
N ARG A 108 -4.41 6.08 4.66
CA ARG A 108 -3.22 6.07 5.53
C ARG A 108 -2.83 4.66 5.93
N LEU A 109 -3.80 3.83 6.34
CA LEU A 109 -3.58 2.42 6.66
C LEU A 109 -3.07 1.66 5.43
N THR A 110 -3.73 1.79 4.28
CA THR A 110 -3.25 1.18 3.03
C THR A 110 -1.95 1.82 2.53
N GLY A 111 -1.70 3.11 2.74
CA GLY A 111 -0.43 3.75 2.41
C GLY A 111 0.73 3.23 3.27
N LEU A 112 0.48 3.01 4.56
CA LEU A 112 1.45 2.46 5.52
C LEU A 112 1.66 0.95 5.30
N LEU A 113 0.57 0.20 5.06
CA LEU A 113 0.56 -1.26 4.92
C LEU A 113 0.90 -1.74 3.50
N LEU A 114 0.35 -1.13 2.45
CA LEU A 114 0.61 -1.55 1.05
C LEU A 114 1.77 -0.76 0.43
N GLY A 115 1.91 0.54 0.75
CA GLY A 115 2.71 1.42 -0.10
C GLY A 115 2.05 1.56 -1.48
N TYR A 116 1.91 2.79 -1.96
CA TYR A 116 1.32 3.05 -3.27
C TYR A 116 2.01 2.23 -4.37
N GLY A 117 1.32 1.21 -4.87
CA GLY A 117 1.67 0.46 -6.07
C GLY A 117 2.89 -0.44 -5.94
N TYR A 118 2.64 -1.75 -5.99
CA TYR A 118 3.52 -2.71 -6.66
C TYR A 118 4.71 -3.32 -5.91
N GLN A 119 4.63 -3.51 -4.58
CA GLN A 119 5.68 -4.24 -3.86
C GLN A 119 5.10 -5.29 -2.90
N PRO A 120 4.67 -6.47 -3.41
CA PRO A 120 4.27 -7.60 -2.57
C PRO A 120 5.35 -7.99 -1.54
N TRP A 121 6.63 -7.70 -1.82
CA TRP A 121 7.74 -7.86 -0.87
C TRP A 121 7.55 -7.11 0.46
N ARG A 122 6.84 -5.96 0.47
CA ARG A 122 6.60 -5.21 1.72
C ARG A 122 5.65 -5.94 2.67
N ALA A 123 4.69 -6.70 2.14
CA ALA A 123 3.84 -7.56 2.96
C ALA A 123 4.68 -8.68 3.61
N LEU A 124 5.70 -9.19 2.90
CA LEU A 124 6.64 -10.16 3.45
C LEU A 124 7.51 -9.55 4.57
N VAL A 125 8.00 -8.32 4.39
CA VAL A 125 8.73 -7.58 5.43
C VAL A 125 7.84 -7.32 6.65
N GLY A 126 6.57 -6.93 6.46
CA GLY A 126 5.60 -6.75 7.53
C GLY A 126 5.29 -8.04 8.29
N LEU A 127 5.13 -9.15 7.56
CA LEU A 127 4.96 -10.48 8.16
C LEU A 127 6.20 -10.86 8.98
N LEU A 128 7.40 -10.68 8.42
CA LEU A 128 8.66 -11.00 9.09
C LEU A 128 8.88 -10.15 10.35
N ALA A 129 8.56 -8.85 10.29
CA ALA A 129 8.60 -7.97 11.46
C ALA A 129 7.59 -8.41 12.54
N THR A 130 6.38 -8.85 12.14
CA THR A 130 5.37 -9.38 13.07
C THR A 130 5.87 -10.64 13.76
N LEU A 131 6.55 -11.54 13.04
CA LEU A 131 7.15 -12.74 13.62
C LEU A 131 8.29 -12.42 14.59
N ILE A 132 9.17 -11.46 14.25
CA ILE A 132 10.25 -11.02 15.13
C ILE A 132 9.67 -10.42 16.42
N LEU A 133 8.66 -9.56 16.30
CA LEU A 133 7.97 -8.98 17.47
C LEU A 133 7.34 -10.07 18.34
N ALA A 134 6.64 -11.04 17.74
CA ALA A 134 6.07 -12.15 18.48
C ALA A 134 7.14 -12.93 19.28
N ALA A 135 8.27 -13.26 18.66
CA ALA A 135 9.39 -13.94 19.32
C ALA A 135 10.01 -13.09 20.45
N LEU A 136 10.16 -11.78 20.25
CA LEU A 136 10.66 -10.86 21.28
C LEU A 136 9.71 -10.77 22.48
N PHE A 137 8.40 -10.70 22.23
CA PHE A 137 7.40 -10.64 23.30
C PHE A 137 7.32 -11.94 24.08
N THR A 138 7.29 -13.10 23.42
CA THR A 138 7.25 -14.39 24.13
C THR A 138 8.54 -14.70 24.89
N THR A 139 9.70 -14.29 24.38
CA THR A 139 10.98 -14.47 25.09
C THR A 139 11.10 -13.56 26.30
N SER A 140 10.75 -12.27 26.16
CA SER A 140 10.81 -11.29 27.24
C SER A 140 9.77 -11.55 28.32
N LEU A 141 8.48 -11.60 28.00
CA LEU A 141 7.41 -11.81 28.97
C LEU A 141 7.38 -13.26 29.49
N GLY A 142 7.82 -14.23 28.68
CA GLY A 142 8.02 -15.61 29.13
C GLY A 142 9.14 -15.75 30.15
N ALA A 143 10.17 -14.90 30.12
CA ALA A 143 11.20 -14.84 31.18
C ALA A 143 10.67 -14.30 32.50
N HIS A 144 9.61 -13.49 32.47
CA HIS A 144 8.97 -12.88 33.64
C HIS A 144 7.75 -13.69 34.13
N GLY A 145 7.69 -15.00 33.84
CA GLY A 145 6.63 -15.89 34.32
C GLY A 145 5.31 -15.88 33.52
N GLY A 146 5.28 -15.21 32.35
CA GLY A 146 4.11 -15.19 31.47
C GLY A 146 3.81 -16.53 30.77
N LEU A 147 4.78 -17.44 30.73
CA LEU A 147 4.66 -18.78 30.14
C LEU A 147 5.07 -19.84 31.16
N ALA A 148 4.24 -20.88 31.32
CA ALA A 148 4.57 -22.04 32.13
C ALA A 148 4.36 -23.32 31.32
N ARG A 149 5.15 -24.35 31.65
CA ARG A 149 4.98 -25.68 31.09
C ARG A 149 3.64 -26.26 31.56
N THR A 150 2.82 -26.74 30.63
CA THR A 150 1.57 -27.46 30.95
C THR A 150 1.96 -28.73 31.71
N GLN A 151 1.42 -28.90 32.92
CA GLN A 151 1.83 -29.97 33.83
C GLN A 151 1.60 -31.35 33.19
N THR A 152 2.66 -32.15 33.07
CA THR A 152 2.52 -33.62 33.04
C THR A 152 2.35 -34.06 34.50
N PRO A 153 1.51 -35.06 34.85
CA PRO A 153 1.03 -35.31 36.22
C PRO A 153 2.09 -35.71 37.27
N SER A 154 3.38 -35.61 36.98
CA SER A 154 4.44 -36.32 37.72
C SER A 154 5.62 -35.44 38.14
N THR A 155 5.51 -34.10 38.13
CA THR A 155 6.62 -33.25 38.60
C THR A 155 6.12 -32.06 39.45
N PRO A 156 6.52 -31.95 40.72
CA PRO A 156 5.97 -31.01 41.70
C PRO A 156 6.51 -29.58 41.60
N THR A 157 7.28 -29.23 40.56
CA THR A 157 7.89 -27.90 40.42
C THR A 157 7.51 -27.29 39.07
N PRO A 158 6.93 -26.07 39.02
CA PRO A 158 6.65 -25.38 37.78
C PRO A 158 7.97 -25.02 37.08
N ALA A 159 8.37 -25.84 36.11
CA ALA A 159 9.58 -25.60 35.34
C ALA A 159 9.36 -24.47 34.33
N ALA A 160 10.31 -23.55 34.26
CA ALA A 160 10.32 -22.48 33.26
C ALA A 160 10.52 -23.06 31.85
N CYS A 161 9.78 -22.54 30.87
CA CYS A 161 9.93 -22.93 29.46
C CYS A 161 11.31 -22.53 28.93
N THR A 162 11.92 -23.38 28.12
CA THR A 162 13.21 -23.14 27.46
C THR A 162 13.11 -22.03 26.40
N PHE A 163 14.23 -21.42 26.00
CA PHE A 163 14.25 -20.37 24.98
C PHE A 163 13.62 -20.83 23.65
N VAL A 164 13.93 -22.05 23.22
CA VAL A 164 13.41 -22.63 21.98
C VAL A 164 11.89 -22.82 22.07
N GLU A 165 11.36 -23.26 23.22
CA GLU A 165 9.91 -23.37 23.45
C GLU A 165 9.21 -22.00 23.42
N ARG A 166 9.83 -20.96 23.99
CA ARG A 166 9.27 -19.59 23.96
C ARG A 166 9.23 -19.02 22.55
N VAL A 167 10.26 -19.26 21.75
CA VAL A 167 10.30 -18.87 20.33
C VAL A 167 9.25 -19.65 19.53
N GLY A 168 9.10 -20.96 19.77
CA GLY A 168 8.07 -21.79 19.14
C GLY A 168 6.64 -21.30 19.41
N VAL A 169 6.33 -20.94 20.67
CA VAL A 169 5.04 -20.34 21.02
C VAL A 169 4.82 -18.99 20.32
N GLY A 170 5.88 -18.19 20.14
CA GLY A 170 5.83 -16.93 19.40
C GLY A 170 5.58 -17.13 17.91
N LEU A 171 6.20 -18.14 17.30
CA LEU A 171 5.92 -18.54 15.94
C LEU A 171 4.47 -19.03 15.79
N ASP A 172 3.99 -19.92 16.67
CA ASP A 172 2.60 -20.42 16.66
C ASP A 172 1.56 -19.30 16.79
N LEU A 173 1.90 -18.20 17.47
CA LEU A 173 1.04 -17.02 17.61
C LEU A 173 1.00 -16.17 16.33
N GLY A 174 2.14 -16.06 15.64
CA GLY A 174 2.29 -15.24 14.44
C GLY A 174 1.98 -15.95 13.13
N THR A 175 1.98 -17.29 13.08
CA THR A 175 1.73 -18.05 11.86
C THR A 175 0.24 -18.36 11.68
N PRO A 176 -0.38 -17.98 10.55
CA PRO A 176 -1.81 -18.20 10.32
C PRO A 176 -2.18 -19.67 10.04
N LEU A 177 -1.24 -20.47 9.55
CA LEU A 177 -1.53 -21.80 8.96
C LEU A 177 -0.74 -22.97 9.57
N ILE A 178 0.37 -22.71 10.27
CA ILE A 178 1.26 -23.77 10.77
C ILE A 178 1.39 -23.60 12.28
N SER A 179 0.72 -24.48 13.04
CA SER A 179 1.04 -24.68 14.45
C SER A 179 2.12 -25.74 14.54
N THR A 180 3.32 -25.36 14.97
CA THR A 180 4.47 -26.21 15.24
C THR A 180 4.25 -27.18 16.42
N GLY A 181 3.10 -27.08 17.11
CA GLY A 181 2.68 -27.97 18.18
C GLY A 181 3.27 -27.61 19.54
N THR A 182 4.11 -26.57 19.62
CA THR A 182 4.81 -26.16 20.86
C THR A 182 3.88 -25.67 21.97
N ARG A 183 2.69 -25.15 21.63
CA ARG A 183 1.64 -24.81 22.62
C ARG A 183 1.17 -25.98 23.49
N THR A 184 1.38 -27.23 23.08
CA THR A 184 1.01 -28.40 23.90
C THR A 184 1.92 -28.60 25.12
N ARG A 185 3.14 -28.03 25.09
CA ARG A 185 4.14 -28.16 26.16
C ARG A 185 4.29 -26.90 26.99
N CYS A 186 4.04 -25.71 26.44
CA CYS A 186 4.15 -24.45 27.16
C CYS A 186 2.98 -23.53 26.80
N ASP A 187 2.24 -23.12 27.82
CA ASP A 187 1.04 -22.29 27.67
C ASP A 187 1.11 -21.03 28.55
N THR A 188 0.28 -20.04 28.22
CA THR A 188 0.18 -18.78 28.96
C THR A 188 -0.37 -19.02 30.36
N THR A 189 0.28 -18.42 31.37
CA THR A 189 -0.17 -18.53 32.76
C THR A 189 -1.39 -17.64 33.01
N ASN A 190 -2.21 -17.98 34.02
CA ASN A 190 -3.30 -17.11 34.51
C ASN A 190 -2.81 -15.85 35.27
N SER A 191 -1.53 -15.51 35.16
CA SER A 191 -0.95 -14.29 35.74
C SER A 191 -1.28 -13.05 34.88
N ALA A 192 -1.18 -11.85 35.46
CA ALA A 192 -1.35 -10.60 34.71
C ALA A 192 -0.40 -10.50 33.50
N THR A 193 0.82 -11.03 33.64
CA THR A 193 1.82 -11.13 32.57
C THR A 193 1.37 -12.10 31.46
N GLY A 194 0.76 -13.23 31.81
CA GLY A 194 0.23 -14.20 30.85
C GLY A 194 -1.02 -13.69 30.12
N GLN A 195 -1.93 -12.98 30.81
CA GLN A 195 -3.08 -12.33 30.16
C GLN A 195 -2.63 -11.25 29.16
N THR A 196 -1.60 -10.47 29.51
CA THR A 196 -1.01 -9.47 28.60
C THR A 196 -0.47 -10.14 27.34
N LEU A 197 0.26 -11.25 27.49
CA LEU A 197 0.75 -12.06 26.37
C LEU A 197 -0.37 -12.59 25.47
N THR A 198 -1.50 -13.01 26.06
CA THR A 198 -2.66 -13.51 25.30
C THR A 198 -3.29 -12.42 24.44
N VAL A 199 -3.53 -11.23 25.02
CA VAL A 199 -4.08 -10.08 24.28
C VAL A 199 -3.13 -9.63 23.17
N LEU A 200 -1.83 -9.55 23.49
CA LEU A 200 -0.80 -9.18 22.51
C LEU A 200 -0.72 -10.22 21.36
N GLY A 201 -0.84 -11.50 21.72
CA GLY A 201 -0.90 -12.61 20.77
C GLY A 201 -2.10 -12.52 19.82
N TRP A 202 -3.28 -12.14 20.31
CA TRP A 202 -4.43 -11.88 19.43
C TRP A 202 -4.15 -10.73 18.45
N GLY A 203 -3.52 -9.65 18.91
CA GLY A 203 -3.13 -8.52 18.06
C GLY A 203 -2.14 -8.92 16.95
N LEU A 204 -1.09 -9.65 17.32
CA LEU A 204 -0.09 -10.20 16.38
C LEU A 204 -0.72 -11.13 15.35
N ARG A 205 -1.67 -11.97 15.78
CA ARG A 205 -2.41 -12.87 14.89
C ARG A 205 -3.25 -12.11 13.87
N LEU A 206 -3.99 -11.08 14.31
CA LEU A 206 -4.75 -10.22 13.40
C LEU A 206 -3.84 -9.51 12.39
N LEU A 207 -2.67 -9.02 12.83
CA LEU A 207 -1.68 -8.42 11.93
C LEU A 207 -1.13 -9.41 10.92
N ALA A 208 -0.78 -10.63 11.33
CA ALA A 208 -0.28 -11.67 10.44
C ALA A 208 -1.31 -12.05 9.36
N TRP A 209 -2.58 -12.23 9.75
CA TRP A 209 -3.68 -12.45 8.79
C TRP A 209 -3.88 -11.24 7.87
N GLY A 210 -3.76 -10.02 8.39
CA GLY A 210 -3.78 -8.79 7.60
C GLY A 210 -2.70 -8.76 6.53
N PHE A 211 -1.44 -9.07 6.87
CA PHE A 211 -0.34 -9.11 5.90
C PHE A 211 -0.45 -10.26 4.89
N ALA A 212 -0.89 -11.44 5.34
CA ALA A 212 -1.08 -12.59 4.46
C ALA A 212 -2.16 -12.33 3.39
N THR A 213 -3.30 -11.77 3.78
CA THR A 213 -4.37 -11.40 2.85
C THR A 213 -3.93 -10.29 1.89
N LEU A 214 -3.16 -9.31 2.37
CA LEU A 214 -2.52 -8.29 1.54
C LEU A 214 -1.63 -8.89 0.45
N PHE A 215 -0.82 -9.88 0.82
CA PHE A 215 0.11 -10.53 -0.10
C PHE A 215 -0.65 -11.26 -1.21
N ILE A 216 -1.67 -12.04 -0.86
CA ILE A 216 -2.53 -12.75 -1.82
C ILE A 216 -3.24 -11.76 -2.75
N ALA A 217 -3.80 -10.68 -2.20
CA ALA A 217 -4.46 -9.62 -2.98
C ALA A 217 -3.47 -8.90 -3.92
N GLY A 218 -2.24 -8.68 -3.47
CA GLY A 218 -1.17 -8.08 -4.27
C GLY A 218 -0.74 -8.98 -5.44
N PHE A 219 -0.62 -10.29 -5.19
CA PHE A 219 -0.22 -11.26 -6.21
C PHE A 219 -1.32 -11.46 -7.26
N THR A 220 -2.58 -11.63 -6.84
CA THR A 220 -3.73 -11.75 -7.74
C THR A 220 -3.97 -10.49 -8.57
N GLY A 221 -3.74 -9.30 -7.99
CA GLY A 221 -3.80 -8.02 -8.72
C GLY A 221 -2.68 -7.83 -9.75
N ALA A 222 -1.53 -8.49 -9.57
CA ALA A 222 -0.43 -8.47 -10.53
C ALA A 222 -0.67 -9.42 -11.72
N VAL A 223 -1.18 -10.63 -11.45
CA VAL A 223 -1.49 -11.64 -12.48
C VAL A 223 -2.59 -11.16 -13.44
N ARG A 224 -3.57 -10.38 -12.95
CA ARG A 224 -4.65 -9.86 -13.81
C ARG A 224 -4.21 -8.72 -14.75
N LYS A 225 -2.94 -8.28 -14.65
CA LYS A 225 -2.37 -7.17 -15.45
C LYS A 225 -1.31 -7.62 -16.46
N THR A 226 -0.99 -8.92 -16.49
CA THR A 226 -0.23 -9.57 -17.56
C THR A 226 -1.20 -10.27 -18.50
#